data_AF-A0A419GTF8-F1
#
_entry.id   AF-A0A419GTF8-F1
#
_cell.length_a   1.000
_cell.length_b   1.000
_cell.length_c   1.000
_cell.angle_alpha   90.00
_cell.angle_beta   90.00
_cell.angle_gamma   90.00
#
_symmetry.space_group_name_H-M   'P 1'
#
loop_
_entity.id
_entity.type
_entity.pdbx_description
1 polymer ?
#
loop_
_entity_poly.entity_id
_entity_poly.type
_entity_poly.pdbx_seq_one_letter_code
_entity_poly.pdbx_strand_id
1 'polypeptide(L)' 'MSGRKKAIRYEAGGRDMKCPICGHEEFWKRKTLMNTKGLTFWELDWLNKEADNYVCDRCGYILWFLPK' A
#
# COMPACT_ATOMS: atom_id res chain seq x y z
N MET A 1 8.82 13.02 17.74
CA MET A 1 7.43 12.70 17.32
C MET A 1 7.42 12.67 15.80
N SER A 2 7.49 11.47 15.21
CA SER A 2 7.64 11.24 13.76
C SER A 2 6.43 11.77 13.00
N GLY A 3 6.67 12.55 11.93
CA GLY A 3 5.64 13.20 11.12
C GLY A 3 4.63 12.19 10.58
N ARG A 4 3.40 12.21 11.12
CA ARG A 4 2.31 11.38 10.60
C ARG A 4 1.97 11.88 9.19
N LYS A 5 2.20 11.04 8.17
CA LYS A 5 1.62 11.27 6.84
C LYS A 5 0.11 11.38 7.01
N LYS A 6 -0.48 12.47 6.51
CA LYS A 6 -1.93 12.68 6.53
C LYS A 6 -2.60 11.64 5.64
N ALA A 7 -3.71 11.06 6.08
CA ALA A 7 -4.55 10.26 5.21
C ALA A 7 -5.22 11.17 4.19
N ILE A 8 -5.31 10.73 2.94
CA ILE A 8 -5.96 11.47 1.86
C ILE A 8 -6.78 10.53 0.98
N ARG A 9 -7.60 11.11 0.12
CA ARG A 9 -8.36 10.38 -0.90
C ARG A 9 -7.45 10.02 -2.08
N TYR A 10 -7.73 8.86 -2.68
CA TYR A 10 -7.03 8.37 -3.85
C TYR A 10 -8.03 7.85 -4.89
N GLU A 11 -7.58 7.80 -6.13
CA GLU A 11 -8.30 7.19 -7.24
C GLU A 11 -7.57 5.91 -7.70
N ALA A 12 -8.33 4.91 -8.13
CA ALA A 12 -7.81 3.69 -8.75
C ALA A 12 -8.73 3.25 -9.90
N GLY A 13 -8.16 3.04 -11.09
CA GLY A 13 -8.93 2.67 -12.28
C GLY A 13 -9.99 3.71 -12.68
N GLY A 14 -9.67 5.00 -12.50
CA GLY A 14 -10.54 6.13 -12.85
C GLY A 14 -11.74 6.33 -11.92
N ARG A 15 -11.68 5.80 -10.70
CA ARG A 15 -12.75 5.91 -9.68
C ARG A 15 -12.16 6.19 -8.31
N ASP A 16 -12.89 6.95 -7.50
CA ASP A 16 -12.56 7.15 -6.09
C ASP A 16 -12.47 5.82 -5.34
N MET A 17 -11.39 5.65 -4.58
CA MET A 17 -11.24 4.48 -3.73
C MET A 17 -12.18 4.55 -2.53
N LYS A 18 -12.78 3.41 -2.19
CA LYS A 18 -13.55 3.21 -0.95
C LYS A 18 -13.08 1.95 -0.24
N CYS A 19 -13.02 2.01 1.09
CA CYS A 19 -12.68 0.85 1.90
C CYS A 19 -13.81 -0.17 1.77
N PRO A 20 -13.53 -1.42 1.33
CA PRO A 20 -14.57 -2.44 1.16
C PRO A 20 -15.15 -2.92 2.49
N ILE A 21 -14.50 -2.59 3.62
CA ILE A 21 -14.93 -3.00 4.96
C ILE A 21 -15.82 -1.96 5.63
N CYS A 22 -15.50 -0.67 5.53
CA CYS A 22 -16.20 0.39 6.28
C CYS A 22 -16.68 1.57 5.42
N GLY A 23 -16.48 1.52 4.10
CA GLY A 23 -16.90 2.57 3.16
C GLY A 23 -16.11 3.89 3.23
N HIS A 24 -15.10 3.99 4.08
CA HIS A 24 -14.29 5.21 4.23
C HIS A 24 -13.39 5.48 3.01
N GLU A 25 -13.05 6.76 2.79
CA GLU A 25 -12.43 7.26 1.55
C GLU A 25 -10.99 7.78 1.74
N GLU A 26 -10.48 7.85 2.99
CA GLU A 26 -9.12 8.34 3.26
C GLU A 26 -8.19 7.21 3.67
N PHE A 27 -6.97 7.26 3.12
CA PHE A 27 -5.97 6.21 3.27
C PHE A 27 -4.58 6.79 3.50
N TRP A 28 -3.73 6.02 4.19
CA TRP A 28 -2.29 6.22 4.18
C TRP A 28 -1.66 5.37 3.08
N LYS A 29 -0.99 6.00 2.12
CA LYS A 29 -0.16 5.27 1.13
C LYS A 29 1.15 4.82 1.75
N ARG A 30 1.49 3.54 1.59
CA ARG A 30 2.81 3.00 1.87
C ARG A 30 3.29 2.13 0.70
N LYS A 31 4.59 1.91 0.68
CA LYS A 31 5.24 0.93 -0.19
C LYS A 31 5.66 -0.24 0.67
N THR A 32 5.48 -1.46 0.19
CA THR A 32 5.98 -2.64 0.89
C THR A 32 6.72 -3.54 -0.09
N LEU A 33 7.90 -3.98 0.33
CA LEU A 33 8.72 -4.93 -0.41
C LEU A 33 8.01 -6.27 -0.42
N MET A 34 7.68 -6.78 -1.61
CA MET A 34 7.20 -8.15 -1.76
C MET A 34 8.40 -9.08 -1.82
N ASN A 35 8.97 -9.42 -0.67
CA ASN A 35 10.11 -10.32 -0.62
C ASN A 35 9.67 -11.74 -1.00
N THR A 36 10.32 -12.32 -2.01
CA THR A 36 10.28 -13.77 -2.25
C THR A 36 11.02 -14.44 -1.09
N LYS A 37 10.31 -15.22 -0.26
CA LYS A 37 10.94 -16.04 0.79
C LYS A 37 11.92 -17.02 0.13
N GLY A 38 13.20 -16.66 0.06
CA GLY A 38 14.26 -17.51 -0.53
C GLY A 38 15.42 -16.79 -1.22
N LEU A 39 15.37 -15.47 -1.45
CA LEU A 39 16.42 -14.71 -2.15
C LEU A 39 17.35 -13.88 -1.25
N THR A 40 17.23 -13.97 0.07
CA THR A 40 18.02 -13.18 1.03
C THR A 40 19.53 -13.52 1.05
N PHE A 41 20.01 -14.44 0.22
CA PHE A 41 21.40 -14.90 0.24
C PHE A 41 22.30 -14.28 -0.85
N TRP A 42 21.74 -13.67 -1.90
CA TRP A 42 22.52 -13.05 -2.98
C TRP A 42 21.79 -11.83 -3.57
N GLU A 43 22.23 -10.62 -3.22
CA GLU A 43 22.21 -9.34 -3.97
C GLU A 43 21.13 -9.10 -5.07
N LEU A 44 19.87 -9.47 -4.84
CA LEU A 44 18.74 -9.24 -5.75
C LEU A 44 17.74 -8.20 -5.20
N ASP A 45 18.22 -7.22 -4.42
CA ASP A 45 17.37 -6.11 -3.96
C ASP A 45 16.78 -5.28 -5.13
N TRP A 46 17.44 -5.29 -6.29
CA TRP A 46 16.95 -4.66 -7.52
C TRP A 46 15.83 -5.46 -8.22
N LEU A 47 15.61 -6.72 -7.83
CA LEU A 47 14.54 -7.57 -8.37
C LEU A 47 13.27 -7.54 -7.50
N ASN A 48 13.33 -6.90 -6.33
CA ASN A 48 12.19 -6.81 -5.42
C ASN A 48 11.13 -5.88 -6.01
N LYS A 49 10.04 -6.48 -6.49
CA LYS A 49 8.85 -5.71 -6.89
C LYS A 49 8.28 -5.03 -5.65
N GLU A 50 8.25 -3.70 -5.67
CA GLU A 50 7.53 -2.92 -4.67
C GLU A 50 6.04 -2.95 -4.98
N ALA A 51 5.20 -3.27 -3.99
CA ALA A 51 3.77 -3.08 -4.10
C ALA A 51 3.37 -1.77 -3.41
N ASP A 52 2.52 -1.00 -4.09
CA ASP A 52 1.80 0.10 -3.46
C ASP A 52 0.69 -0.49 -2.60
N ASN A 53 0.58 -0.05 -1.35
CA ASN A 53 -0.57 -0.35 -0.52
C ASN A 53 -1.17 0.89 0.13
N TYR A 54 -2.47 0.81 0.39
CA TYR A 54 -3.27 1.89 0.93
C TYR A 54 -3.98 1.37 2.18
N VAL A 55 -3.61 1.91 3.32
CA VAL A 55 -4.16 1.53 4.63
C VAL A 55 -5.30 2.48 4.98
N CYS A 56 -6.50 1.95 5.20
CA CYS A 56 -7.64 2.76 5.60
C CYS A 56 -7.37 3.45 6.94
N ASP A 57 -7.52 4.77 6.96
CA ASP A 57 -7.39 5.62 8.15
C ASP A 57 -8.26 5.14 9.32
N ARG A 58 -9.50 4.76 8.98
CA ARG A 58 -10.56 4.48 9.95
C ARG A 58 -10.48 3.08 10.55
N CYS A 59 -10.29 2.04 9.74
CA CYS A 59 -10.41 0.65 10.18
C CYS A 59 -9.13 -0.18 9.99
N GLY A 60 -8.08 0.40 9.40
CA GLY A 60 -6.81 -0.29 9.18
C GLY A 60 -6.78 -1.32 8.05
N TYR A 61 -7.89 -1.54 7.33
CA TYR A 61 -7.90 -2.45 6.17
C TYR A 61 -6.91 -2.02 5.10
N ILE A 62 -6.15 -2.96 4.55
CA ILE A 62 -5.06 -2.70 3.59
C ILE A 62 -5.48 -3.15 2.20
N LEU A 63 -5.53 -2.20 1.26
CA LEU A 63 -5.67 -2.47 -0.18
C LEU A 63 -4.29 -2.63 -0.82
N TRP A 64 -4.07 -3.73 -1.51
CA TRP A 64 -2.81 -4.05 -2.18
C TRP A 64 -2.94 -3.90 -3.69
N PHE A 65 -1.98 -3.19 -4.29
CA PHE A 65 -1.90 -3.03 -5.74
C PHE A 65 -0.56 -3.58 -6.21
N LEU A 66 -0.62 -4.60 -7.07
CA LEU A 66 0.56 -5.06 -7.79
C LEU A 66 0.97 -3.99 -8.81
N PRO A 67 2.28 -3.76 -8.99
CA PRO A 67 2.76 -2.96 -10.11
C PRO A 67 2.33 -3.62 -11.41
N LYS A 68 1.76 -2.83 -12.34
CA LYS A 68 1.40 -3.23 -13.69
C LYS A 68 2.41 -2.70 -14.68
#